data_AF-F6HU00-F1
#
_entry.id   AF-F6HU00-F1
#
_cell.length_a   1.000
_cell.length_b   1.000
_cell.length_c   1.000
_cell.angle_alpha   90.00
_cell.angle_beta   90.00
_cell.angle_gamma   90.00
#
_symmetry.space_group_name_H-M   'P 1'
#
loop_
_entity.id
_entity.type
_entity.pdbx_description
1 polymer ?
#
loop_
_entity_poly.entity_id
_entity_poly.type
_entity_poly.pdbx_seq_one_letter_code
_entity_poly.pdbx_strand_id
1 'polypeptide(L)' 'MNFSWQNKIGNGLYGNVYNGILPDGSEVALKRFKNCTAAGDATFTHEVVVIASVRHVNLVALRGYCTATHP' A
#
# COMPACT_ATOMS: atom_id res chain seq x y z
N MET A 1 -1.32 -13.59 -3.39
CA MET A 1 -1.60 -12.59 -4.44
C MET A 1 -0.29 -12.27 -5.15
N ASN A 2 -0.14 -12.68 -6.41
CA ASN A 2 1.00 -12.25 -7.21
C ASN A 2 0.69 -10.87 -7.81
N PHE A 3 1.58 -9.90 -7.64
CA PHE A 3 1.42 -8.53 -8.16
C PHE A 3 1.53 -8.52 -9.70
N SER A 4 0.51 -9.05 -10.37
CA SER A 4 0.43 -9.14 -11.84
C SER A 4 0.49 -7.75 -12.48
N TRP A 5 1.24 -7.62 -13.57
CA TRP A 5 1.30 -6.39 -14.37
C TRP A 5 -0.06 -5.99 -14.94
N GLN A 6 -0.94 -6.96 -15.21
CA GLN A 6 -2.30 -6.70 -15.69
C GLN A 6 -3.14 -5.92 -14.67
N ASN A 7 -2.82 -6.06 -13.37
CA ASN A 7 -3.51 -5.35 -12.29
C ASN A 7 -2.84 -4.03 -11.93
N LYS A 8 -1.74 -3.64 -12.57
CA LYS A 8 -1.04 -2.40 -12.25
C LYS A 8 -1.85 -1.20 -12.78
N ILE A 9 -2.25 -0.32 -11.87
CA ILE A 9 -3.03 0.88 -12.18
C ILE A 9 -2.24 2.17 -12.00
N GLY A 10 -1.03 2.10 -11.42
CA GLY A 10 -0.20 3.28 -11.23
C GLY A 10 1.27 2.99 -10.96
N ASN A 11 2.11 3.96 -11.27
CA ASN A 11 3.52 3.98 -10.90
C ASN A 11 3.91 5.39 -10.43
N GLY A 12 4.73 5.46 -9.40
CA GLY A 12 5.35 6.70 -8.97
C GLY A 12 6.69 6.46 -8.29
N LEU A 13 7.24 7.55 -7.76
CA LEU A 13 8.54 7.56 -7.08
C LEU A 13 8.60 6.53 -5.94
N TYR A 14 7.50 6.41 -5.20
CA TYR A 14 7.39 5.55 -4.02
C TYR A 14 6.86 4.15 -4.31
N GLY A 15 6.71 3.76 -5.58
CA GLY A 15 6.41 2.39 -5.96
C GLY A 15 5.29 2.19 -6.98
N ASN A 16 4.66 1.03 -6.93
CA ASN A 16 3.60 0.63 -7.85
C ASN A 16 2.26 0.56 -7.12
N VAL A 17 1.18 0.92 -7.80
CA VAL A 17 -0.18 0.75 -7.32
C VAL A 17 -0.87 -0.30 -8.19
N TYR A 18 -1.54 -1.25 -7.55
CA TYR A 18 -2.28 -2.33 -8.19
C TYR A 18 -3.74 -2.32 -7.76
N ASN A 19 -4.64 -2.68 -8.66
CA ASN A 19 -6.02 -3.01 -8.32
C ASN A 19 -6.10 -4.42 -7.70
N GLY A 20 -6.96 -4.59 -6.71
CA GLY A 20 -7.19 -5.87 -6.04
C GLY A 20 -8.60 -5.99 -5.51
N ILE A 21 -9.04 -7.23 -5.31
CA ILE A 21 -10.32 -7.56 -4.69
C ILE A 21 -10.01 -8.36 -3.42
N LEU A 22 -10.52 -7.90 -2.27
CA LEU A 22 -10.40 -8.60 -1.00
C LEU A 22 -11.38 -9.80 -0.94
N PRO A 23 -11.17 -10.78 -0.02
CA PRO A 23 -12.08 -11.92 0.11
C PRO A 23 -13.54 -11.55 0.39
N ASP A 24 -13.77 -10.37 0.97
CA ASP A 24 -15.11 -9.82 1.21
C ASP A 24 -15.74 -9.17 -0.04
N GLY A 25 -15.08 -9.22 -1.19
CA GLY A 25 -15.52 -8.60 -2.45
C GLY A 25 -15.16 -7.13 -2.61
N SER A 26 -14.51 -6.50 -1.62
CA SER A 26 -14.15 -5.08 -1.69
C SER A 26 -13.02 -4.83 -2.68
N GLU A 27 -13.22 -3.88 -3.60
CA GLU A 27 -12.16 -3.34 -4.45
C GLU A 27 -11.20 -2.45 -3.64
N VAL A 28 -9.89 -2.64 -3.84
CA VAL A 28 -8.84 -1.93 -3.12
C VAL A 28 -7.67 -1.55 -4.03
N ALA A 29 -7.04 -0.41 -3.72
CA ALA A 29 -5.76 -0.04 -4.29
C ALA A 29 -4.61 -0.53 -3.38
N LEU A 30 -3.75 -1.40 -3.91
CA LEU A 30 -2.58 -1.93 -3.23
C LEU A 30 -1.33 -1.15 -3.65
N LYS A 31 -0.81 -0.30 -2.76
CA LYS A 31 0.46 0.43 -2.98
C LYS A 31 1.64 -0.39 -2.45
N ARG A 32 2.46 -0.91 -3.37
CA ARG A 32 3.70 -1.64 -3.07
C ARG A 32 4.90 -0.71 -3.20
N PHE A 33 5.63 -0.52 -2.10
CA PHE A 33 6.88 0.23 -2.10
C PHE A 33 8.01 -0.60 -2.73
N LYS A 34 8.91 0.08 -3.46
CA LYS A 34 10.00 -0.57 -4.22
C LYS A 34 11.24 -0.88 -3.37
N ASN A 35 11.45 -0.16 -2.27
CA ASN A 35 12.66 -0.26 -1.45
C ASN A 35 12.39 -1.11 -0.20
N CYS A 36 12.91 -2.34 -0.18
CA CYS A 36 13.00 -3.18 1.02
C CYS A 36 14.31 -2.91 1.79
N THR A 37 14.75 -1.65 1.84
CA THR A 37 15.92 -1.24 2.63
C THR A 37 15.43 -0.72 3.98
N ALA A 38 16.27 -0.71 5.01
CA ALA A 38 15.91 -0.17 6.33
C ALA A 38 15.40 1.29 6.26
N ALA A 39 15.94 2.10 5.35
CA ALA A 39 15.46 3.46 5.09
C ALA A 39 14.09 3.47 4.37
N GLY A 40 13.85 2.51 3.47
CA GLY A 40 12.57 2.26 2.84
C GLY A 40 11.49 1.85 3.85
N ASP A 41 11.84 0.99 4.82
CA ASP A 41 10.96 0.58 5.90
C ASP A 41 10.59 1.75 6.82
N ALA A 42 11.56 2.60 7.20
CA ALA A 42 11.29 3.80 7.98
C ALA A 42 10.34 4.78 7.23
N THR A 43 10.56 4.95 5.93
CA THR A 43 9.69 5.78 5.07
C THR A 43 8.29 5.19 4.96
N PHE A 44 8.19 3.87 4.81
CA PHE A 44 6.93 3.14 4.77
C PHE A 44 6.15 3.32 6.08
N THR A 45 6.79 3.09 7.22
CA THR A 45 6.16 3.24 8.54
C THR A 45 5.70 4.68 8.75
N HIS A 46 6.51 5.68 8.37
CA HIS A 46 6.12 7.08 8.49
C HIS A 46 4.83 7.40 7.71
N GLU A 47 4.79 7.03 6.43
CA GLU A 47 3.61 7.24 5.57
C GLU A 47 2.36 6.52 6.10
N VAL A 48 2.52 5.27 6.57
CA VAL A 48 1.42 4.50 7.16
C VAL A 48 0.89 5.17 8.43
N VAL A 49 1.78 5.60 9.34
CA VAL A 49 1.37 6.28 10.59
C VAL A 49 0.63 7.57 10.29
N VAL A 50 1.14 8.39 9.37
CA VAL A 50 0.51 9.66 8.98
C VAL A 50 -0.89 9.43 8.42
N ILE A 51 -1.03 8.56 7.42
CA ILE A 51 -2.33 8.30 6.79
C ILE A 51 -3.29 7.61 7.77
N ALA A 52 -2.81 6.72 8.62
CA ALA A 52 -3.64 6.05 9.64
C ALA A 52 -4.16 7.03 10.71
N SER A 53 -3.41 8.11 10.99
CA SER A 53 -3.78 9.10 12.00
C SER A 53 -4.90 10.07 11.56
N VAL A 54 -5.22 10.12 10.26
CA VAL A 54 -6.20 11.06 9.72
C VAL A 54 -7.39 10.32 9.12
N ARG A 55 -8.60 10.69 9.58
CA ARG A 55 -9.86 10.22 8.98
C ARG A 55 -10.69 11.43 8.61
N HIS A 56 -10.92 11.61 7.31
CA HIS A 56 -11.69 12.72 6.79
C HIS A 56 -12.44 12.29 5.52
N VAL A 57 -13.62 12.83 5.28
CA VAL A 57 -14.47 12.47 4.11
C VAL A 57 -13.77 12.74 2.77
N ASN A 58 -12.86 13.71 2.73
CA ASN A 58 -12.09 14.07 1.53
C ASN A 58 -10.73 13.35 1.42
N LEU A 59 -10.42 12.41 2.32
CA LEU A 59 -9.17 11.67 2.31
C LEU A 59 -9.45 10.18 2.12
N VAL A 60 -8.61 9.53 1.31
CA VAL A 60 -8.70 8.09 1.08
C VAL A 60 -8.38 7.36 2.39
N ALA A 61 -9.32 6.52 2.83
CA ALA A 61 -9.14 5.73 4.04
C ALA A 61 -8.15 4.58 3.81
N LEU A 62 -7.13 4.48 4.66
CA LEU A 62 -6.28 3.30 4.73
C LEU A 62 -7.04 2.15 5.40
N ARG A 63 -7.31 1.07 4.65
CA ARG A 63 -7.92 -0.15 5.22
C ARG A 63 -6.95 -0.97 6.06
N GLY A 64 -5.67 -0.96 5.72
CA GLY A 64 -4.64 -1.75 6.39
C GLY A 64 -3.31 -1.68 5.65
N TYR A 65 -2.29 -2.30 6.23
CA TYR A 65 -0.95 -2.36 5.67
C TYR A 65 -0.32 -3.73 5.94
N CYS A 66 0.72 -4.07 5.18
CA CYS A 66 1.48 -5.30 5.36
C CYS A 66 2.98 -4.98 5.26
N THR A 67 3.71 -5.33 6.31
CA THR A 67 5.17 -5.36 6.32
C THR A 67 5.55 -6.82 6.44
N ALA A 68 5.95 -7.45 5.34
CA ALA A 68 6.42 -8.83 5.40
C ALA A 68 7.76 -8.86 6.15
N THR A 69 7.71 -9.01 7.46
CA THR A 69 8.78 -9.57 8.29
C THR A 69 8.27 -10.89 8.85
N HIS A 70 8.14 -11.89 7.98
CA HIS A 70 8.18 -13.28 8.41
C HIS A 70 9.41 -13.90 7.74
N PRO A 71 10.33 -14.51 8.51
CA PRO A 71 11.53 -15.17 7.99
C PRO A 71 11.19 -16.31 7.04
#